data_AF-A0A2Z6MJM7-F1
#
_entry.id   AF-A0A2Z6MJM7-F1
#
_cell.length_a   1.000
_cell.length_b   1.000
_cell.length_c   1.000
_cell.angle_alpha   90.00
_cell.angle_beta   90.00
_cell.angle_gamma   90.00
#
_symmetry.space_group_name_H-M   'P 1'
#
loop_
_entity.id
_entity.type
_entity.pdbx_description
1 polymer ?
#
loop_
_entity_poly.entity_id
_entity_poly.type
_entity_poly.pdbx_seq_one_letter_code
_entity_poly.pdbx_strand_id
1 'polypeptide(L)'
;EEAQVQVWEGYVDWRNRPAIKGHHGGMLAASFVFAVEVLENLAYIANASNLVLYLTKFMHFSPSSSANIVTNFMGTAFLLAILGGFLADAFFTTYSIYLISAAIEFMENTSRLSNSSEYRLLDCISDT
;
A
#
# COMPACT_ATOMS: atom_id res chain seq x y z
N GLU A 1 -2.71 39.09 -15.98
CA GLU A 1 -2.08 37.88 -16.53
C GLU A 1 -2.59 36.66 -15.77
N GLU A 2 -3.69 36.06 -16.23
CA GLU A 2 -4.19 34.81 -15.64
C GLU A 2 -3.23 33.69 -16.06
N ALA A 3 -2.33 33.31 -15.16
CA ALA A 3 -1.42 32.19 -15.36
C ALA A 3 -2.26 30.93 -15.63
N GLN A 4 -2.32 30.53 -16.89
CA GLN A 4 -2.96 29.30 -17.37
C GLN A 4 -2.44 28.14 -16.51
N VAL A 5 -3.25 27.70 -15.53
CA VAL A 5 -2.93 26.56 -14.67
C VAL A 5 -2.94 25.34 -15.57
N GLN A 6 -1.77 24.91 -16.04
CA GLN A 6 -1.67 23.78 -16.94
C GLN A 6 -1.97 22.51 -16.14
N VAL A 7 -3.19 22.01 -16.27
CA VAL A 7 -3.63 20.75 -15.67
C VAL A 7 -3.16 19.58 -16.53
N TRP A 8 -2.81 18.46 -15.92
CA TRP A 8 -2.66 17.19 -16.63
C TRP A 8 -4.03 16.61 -16.93
N GLU A 9 -4.40 16.47 -18.21
CA GLU A 9 -5.63 15.78 -18.59
C GLU A 9 -5.54 14.30 -18.20
N GLY A 10 -6.55 13.82 -17.46
CA GLY A 10 -6.68 12.42 -17.04
C GLY A 10 -5.91 12.03 -15.76
N TYR A 11 -5.07 12.90 -15.20
CA TYR A 11 -4.39 12.63 -13.92
C TYR A 11 -5.07 13.34 -12.75
N VAL A 12 -5.32 12.59 -11.67
CA VAL A 12 -5.87 13.09 -10.42
C VAL A 12 -4.83 13.00 -9.29
N ASP A 13 -4.80 14.02 -8.45
CA ASP A 13 -4.04 14.07 -7.20
C ASP A 13 -4.58 13.03 -6.18
N TRP A 14 -3.82 12.72 -5.13
CA TRP A 14 -4.22 11.80 -4.05
C TRP A 14 -5.51 12.24 -3.32
N ARG A 15 -5.97 13.48 -3.53
CA ARG A 15 -7.22 14.06 -3.03
C ARG A 15 -8.36 14.05 -4.06
N ASN A 16 -8.22 13.30 -5.15
CA ASN A 16 -9.20 13.21 -6.24
C ASN A 16 -9.51 14.56 -6.93
N ARG A 17 -8.49 15.44 -7.01
CA ARG A 17 -8.57 16.74 -7.71
C ARG A 17 -7.70 16.68 -8.97
N PRO A 18 -8.01 17.46 -10.03
CA PRO A 18 -7.19 17.49 -11.24
C PRO A 18 -5.73 17.85 -10.93
N ALA A 19 -4.79 17.05 -11.42
CA ALA A 19 -3.37 17.22 -11.13
C ALA A 19 -2.78 18.45 -11.83
N ILE A 20 -2.20 19.36 -11.06
CA ILE A 20 -1.58 20.59 -11.56
C ILE A 20 -0.13 20.33 -11.99
N LYS A 21 0.27 20.73 -13.21
CA LYS A 21 1.67 20.65 -13.67
C LYS A 21 2.59 21.50 -12.79
N GLY A 22 3.70 20.90 -12.36
CA GLY A 22 4.73 21.56 -11.55
C GLY A 22 4.48 21.56 -10.03
N HIS A 23 3.27 21.22 -9.58
CA HIS A 23 2.93 21.17 -8.14
C HIS A 23 2.76 19.73 -7.61
N HIS A 24 2.24 18.81 -8.44
CA HIS A 24 2.04 17.41 -8.08
C HIS A 24 3.04 16.53 -8.81
N GLY A 25 3.89 15.82 -8.05
CA GLY A 25 5.01 15.05 -8.57
C GLY A 25 6.14 15.93 -9.12
N GLY A 26 7.38 15.46 -9.01
CA GLY A 26 8.54 16.21 -9.47
C GLY A 26 9.87 15.56 -9.08
N MET A 27 10.96 16.19 -9.50
CA MET A 27 12.33 15.70 -9.25
C MET A 27 12.61 15.47 -7.76
N LEU A 28 12.01 16.26 -6.85
CA LEU A 28 12.15 16.08 -5.40
C LEU A 28 11.51 14.78 -4.88
N ALA A 29 10.32 14.43 -5.36
CA ALA A 29 9.66 13.18 -4.98
C ALA A 29 10.45 11.98 -5.53
N ALA A 30 10.91 12.07 -6.78
CA ALA A 30 11.76 11.05 -7.39
C ALA A 30 13.10 10.91 -6.67
N SER A 31 13.74 12.02 -6.26
CA SER A 31 15.01 11.97 -5.53
C SER A 31 14.85 11.39 -4.13
N PHE A 32 13.71 11.61 -3.47
CA PHE A 32 13.40 10.97 -2.19
C PHE A 32 13.28 9.45 -2.33
N VAL A 33 12.50 8.97 -3.31
CA VAL A 33 12.38 7.53 -3.58
C VAL A 33 13.74 6.93 -3.93
N PHE A 34 14.54 7.62 -4.76
CA PHE A 34 15.89 7.17 -5.11
C PHE A 34 16.82 7.11 -3.88
N ALA A 35 16.76 8.08 -2.98
CA ALA A 35 17.55 8.06 -1.75
C ALA A 35 17.17 6.87 -0.85
N VAL A 36 15.88 6.57 -0.73
CA VAL A 36 15.40 5.40 0.02
C VAL A 36 15.91 4.10 -0.61
N GLU A 37 15.80 3.96 -1.94
CA GLU A 37 16.31 2.80 -2.68
C GLU A 37 17.82 2.59 -2.47
N VAL A 38 18.61 3.67 -2.49
CA VAL A 38 20.05 3.59 -2.23
C VAL A 38 20.34 3.16 -0.80
N LEU A 39 19.58 3.67 0.18
CA LEU A 39 19.73 3.29 1.58
C LEU A 39 19.34 1.83 1.83
N GLU A 40 18.28 1.34 1.20
CA GLU A 40 17.89 -0.08 1.27
C GLU A 40 18.97 -0.98 0.69
N ASN A 41 19.50 -0.65 -0.50
CA ASN A 41 20.59 -1.42 -1.11
C ASN A 41 21.86 -1.41 -0.25
N LEU A 42 22.19 -0.28 0.38
CA LEU A 42 23.32 -0.21 1.31
C LEU A 42 23.10 -1.07 2.55
N ALA A 43 21.92 -1.03 3.15
CA ALA A 43 21.55 -1.86 4.29
C ALA A 43 21.59 -3.36 3.95
N TYR A 44 21.13 -3.72 2.73
CA TYR A 44 21.18 -5.08 2.22
C TYR A 44 22.63 -5.60 2.14
N ILE A 45 23.54 -4.83 1.52
CA ILE A 45 24.97 -5.20 1.42
C ILE A 45 25.65 -5.24 2.79
N ALA A 46 25.31 -4.30 3.68
CA ALA A 46 25.85 -4.24 5.04
C ALA A 46 25.43 -5.48 5.86
N ASN A 47 24.15 -5.87 5.80
CA ASN A 47 23.65 -7.08 6.46
C ASN A 47 24.31 -8.34 5.89
N ALA A 48 24.43 -8.45 4.56
CA ALA A 48 25.13 -9.56 3.91
C ALA A 48 26.56 -9.72 4.46
N SER A 49 27.32 -8.63 4.43
CA SER A 49 28.72 -8.61 4.83
C SER A 49 28.89 -8.89 6.32
N ASN A 50 28.04 -8.30 7.16
CA ASN A 50 28.06 -8.53 8.61
C ASN A 50 27.77 -10.00 8.94
N LEU A 51 26.79 -10.61 8.28
CA LEU A 51 26.43 -12.00 8.52
C LEU A 51 27.53 -12.98 8.06
N VAL A 52 28.13 -12.75 6.88
CA VAL A 52 29.26 -13.57 6.40
C VAL A 52 30.44 -13.48 7.37
N LEU A 53 30.77 -12.28 7.84
CA LEU A 53 31.84 -12.07 8.81
C LEU A 53 31.51 -12.71 10.15
N TYR A 54 30.27 -12.63 10.61
CA TYR A 54 29.82 -13.25 11.86
C TYR A 54 29.97 -14.78 11.82
N LEU A 55 29.47 -15.41 10.75
CA LEU A 55 29.56 -16.86 10.56
C LEU A 55 31.01 -17.35 10.43
N THR A 56 31.86 -16.57 9.78
CA THR A 56 33.27 -16.94 9.59
C THR A 56 34.11 -16.71 10.85
N LYS A 57 33.94 -15.57 11.55
CA LYS A 57 34.78 -15.19 12.71
C LYS A 57 34.31 -15.78 14.04
N PHE A 58 33.01 -15.88 14.28
CA PHE A 58 32.47 -16.32 15.58
C PHE A 58 32.01 -17.78 15.54
N MET A 59 31.29 -18.17 14.48
CA MET A 59 30.77 -19.54 14.35
C MET A 59 31.78 -20.52 13.73
N HIS A 60 32.96 -20.04 13.32
CA HIS A 60 34.07 -20.82 12.77
C HIS A 60 33.69 -21.70 11.56
N PHE A 61 32.73 -21.25 10.75
CA PHE A 61 32.43 -21.90 9.47
C PHE A 61 33.50 -21.60 8.42
N SER A 62 33.67 -22.50 7.46
CA SER A 62 34.54 -22.25 6.30
C SER A 62 33.98 -21.09 5.47
N PRO A 63 34.82 -20.29 4.80
CA PRO A 63 34.36 -19.16 4.00
C PRO A 63 33.33 -19.54 2.93
N SER A 64 33.48 -20.74 2.33
CA SER A 64 32.53 -21.26 1.34
C SER A 64 31.17 -21.63 1.97
N SER A 65 31.18 -22.24 3.16
CA SER A 65 29.94 -22.60 3.86
C SER A 65 29.20 -21.36 4.36
N SER A 66 29.91 -20.39 4.93
CA SER A 66 29.33 -19.12 5.37
C SER A 66 28.65 -18.37 4.23
N ALA A 67 29.31 -18.25 3.07
CA ALA A 67 28.75 -17.59 1.91
C ALA A 67 27.45 -18.26 1.44
N ASN A 68 27.41 -19.60 1.35
CA ASN A 68 26.21 -20.34 0.95
C ASN A 68 25.04 -20.11 1.92
N ILE A 69 25.29 -20.10 3.23
CA ILE A 69 24.24 -19.86 4.24
C ILE A 69 23.66 -18.45 4.07
N VAL A 70 24.53 -17.44 3.94
CA VAL A 70 24.07 -16.06 3.74
C VAL A 70 23.32 -15.90 2.42
N THR A 71 23.83 -16.44 1.32
CA THR A 71 23.15 -16.37 0.01
C THR A 71 21.78 -17.05 0.06
N ASN A 72 21.66 -18.22 0.71
CA ASN A 72 20.37 -18.89 0.88
C ASN A 72 19.41 -18.04 1.72
N PHE A 73 19.88 -17.47 2.83
CA PHE A 73 19.07 -16.59 3.68
C PHE A 73 18.57 -15.36 2.91
N MET A 74 19.46 -14.64 2.23
CA MET A 74 19.07 -13.47 1.43
C MET A 74 18.14 -13.85 0.27
N GLY A 75 18.40 -14.96 -0.41
CA GLY A 75 17.53 -15.49 -1.45
C GLY A 75 16.13 -15.81 -0.95
N THR A 76 16.00 -16.41 0.23
CA THR A 76 14.69 -16.66 0.85
C THR A 76 13.95 -15.38 1.22
N ALA A 77 14.67 -14.33 1.65
CA ALA A 77 14.07 -13.02 1.93
C ALA A 77 13.47 -12.39 0.66
N PHE A 78 14.10 -12.54 -0.51
CA PHE A 78 13.51 -12.09 -1.78
C PHE A 78 12.24 -12.86 -2.14
N LEU A 79 12.22 -14.18 -1.96
CA LEU A 79 11.01 -14.97 -2.18
C LEU A 79 9.88 -14.53 -1.22
N LEU A 80 10.24 -14.23 0.03
CA LEU A 80 9.29 -13.69 1.00
C LEU A 80 8.79 -12.30 0.62
N ALA A 81 9.61 -11.45 0.02
CA ALA A 81 9.19 -10.14 -0.49
C ALA A 81 8.17 -10.27 -1.63
N ILE A 82 8.38 -11.21 -2.57
CA ILE A 82 7.41 -11.52 -3.63
C ILE A 82 6.10 -12.01 -3.02
N LEU A 83 6.17 -12.94 -2.07
CA LEU A 83 4.99 -13.45 -1.37
C LEU A 83 4.28 -12.34 -0.59
N GLY A 84 5.03 -11.45 0.06
CA GLY A 84 4.53 -10.31 0.81
C GLY A 84 3.82 -9.29 -0.07
N GLY A 85 4.35 -9.00 -1.27
CA GLY A 85 3.68 -8.16 -2.26
C GLY A 85 2.36 -8.77 -2.73
N PHE A 86 2.35 -10.07 -3.06
CA PHE A 86 1.12 -10.77 -3.41
C PHE A 86 0.09 -10.75 -2.27
N LEU A 87 0.54 -10.97 -1.03
CA LEU A 87 -0.32 -10.86 0.14
C LEU A 87 -0.82 -9.44 0.36
N ALA A 88 0.01 -8.41 0.17
CA ALA A 88 -0.39 -7.02 0.31
C ALA A 88 -1.50 -6.68 -0.70
N ASP A 89 -1.31 -7.02 -1.98
CA ASP A 89 -2.32 -6.74 -3.02
C ASP A 89 -3.60 -7.54 -2.80
N ALA A 90 -3.48 -8.83 -2.48
CA ALA A 90 -4.62 -9.68 -2.24
C ALA A 90 -5.39 -9.24 -0.98
N PHE A 91 -4.74 -9.10 0.17
CA PHE A 91 -5.42 -8.80 1.43
C PHE A 91 -5.87 -7.35 1.53
N PHE A 92 -5.08 -6.36 1.09
CA PHE A 92 -5.47 -4.95 1.22
C PHE A 92 -6.65 -4.64 0.30
N THR A 93 -6.62 -5.14 -0.94
CA THR A 93 -7.72 -4.97 -1.89
C THR A 93 -8.94 -5.77 -1.46
N THR A 94 -8.77 -7.02 -1.02
CA THR A 94 -9.88 -7.86 -0.54
C THR A 94 -10.53 -7.27 0.70
N TYR A 95 -9.75 -6.84 1.68
CA TYR A 95 -10.26 -6.18 2.89
C TYR A 95 -11.03 -4.89 2.54
N SER A 96 -10.50 -4.09 1.60
CA SER A 96 -11.18 -2.88 1.12
C SER A 96 -12.51 -3.20 0.44
N ILE A 97 -12.58 -4.24 -0.39
CA ILE A 97 -13.83 -4.67 -1.04
C ILE A 97 -14.85 -5.16 -0.01
N TYR A 98 -14.42 -5.97 0.97
CA TYR A 98 -15.31 -6.42 2.04
C TYR A 98 -15.90 -5.25 2.84
N LEU A 99 -15.08 -4.26 3.19
CA LEU A 99 -15.54 -3.07 3.89
C LEU A 99 -16.54 -2.26 3.06
N ILE A 100 -16.29 -2.09 1.76
CA ILE A 100 -17.21 -1.38 0.85
C ILE A 100 -18.54 -2.14 0.75
N SER A 101 -18.49 -3.46 0.58
CA SER A 101 -19.70 -4.30 0.51
C SER A 101 -20.53 -4.18 1.79
N ALA A 102 -19.89 -4.28 2.96
CA ALA A 102 -20.57 -4.13 4.25
C ALA A 102 -21.18 -2.74 4.43
N ALA A 103 -20.48 -1.69 4.00
CA ALA A 103 -20.98 -0.32 4.06
C ALA A 103 -22.22 -0.11 3.17
N ILE A 104 -22.23 -0.70 1.97
CA ILE A 104 -23.38 -0.65 1.04
C ILE A 104 -24.60 -1.32 1.66
N GLU A 105 -24.47 -2.53 2.20
CA GLU A 105 -25.56 -3.27 2.83
C GLU A 105 -26.14 -2.52 4.05
N PHE A 106 -25.26 -1.92 4.87
CA PHE A 106 -25.66 -1.11 6.01
C PHE A 106 -26.45 0.15 5.59
N MET A 107 -26.00 0.84 4.53
CA MET A 107 -26.72 2.00 3.99
C MET A 107 -28.08 1.62 3.40
N GLU A 108 -28.17 0.50 2.67
CA GLU A 108 -29.45 0.03 2.14
C GLU A 108 -30.43 -0.30 3.28
N ASN A 109 -29.97 -1.00 4.32
CA ASN A 109 -30.83 -1.35 5.44
C ASN A 109 -31.37 -0.12 6.20
N THR A 110 -30.54 0.90 6.40
CA THR A 110 -30.96 2.15 7.07
C THR A 110 -31.95 2.96 6.22
N SER A 111 -31.76 3.04 4.91
CA SER A 111 -32.71 3.70 3.99
C SER A 111 -34.05 2.97 3.88
N ARG A 112 -34.05 1.62 3.91
CA ARG A 112 -35.28 0.82 3.99
C ARG A 112 -36.02 1.03 5.30
N LEU A 113 -35.33 1.11 6.43
CA LEU A 113 -35.96 1.38 7.73
C LEU A 113 -36.54 2.80 7.79
N SER A 114 -35.85 3.80 7.22
CA SER A 114 -36.36 5.17 7.11
C SER A 114 -37.64 5.22 6.27
N ASN A 115 -37.60 4.68 5.05
CA ASN A 115 -38.77 4.61 4.17
C ASN A 115 -39.91 3.83 4.83
N SER A 116 -39.63 2.67 5.45
CA SER A 116 -40.66 1.85 6.11
C SER A 116 -41.30 2.56 7.31
N SER A 117 -40.57 3.43 8.03
CA SER A 117 -41.14 4.25 9.10
C SER A 117 -42.08 5.33 8.57
N GLU A 118 -41.77 5.88 7.39
CA GLU A 118 -42.57 6.90 6.71
C GLU A 118 -43.87 6.32 6.15
N TYR A 119 -43.82 5.11 5.55
CA TYR A 119 -45.01 4.38 5.12
C TYR A 119 -45.90 3.97 6.29
N ARG A 120 -45.33 3.51 7.42
CA ARG A 120 -46.13 3.18 8.62
C ARG A 120 -46.80 4.40 9.24
N LEU A 121 -46.21 5.60 9.15
CA LEU A 121 -46.88 6.83 9.59
C LEU A 121 -47.98 7.28 8.62
N LEU A 122 -47.78 7.12 7.31
CA LEU A 122 -48.82 7.40 6.31
C LEU A 122 -50.05 6.49 6.47
N ASP A 123 -49.85 5.20 6.75
CA ASP A 123 -50.96 4.28 7.03
C ASP A 123 -51.74 4.69 8.30
N CYS A 124 -51.05 5.05 9.38
CA CYS A 124 -51.70 5.53 10.62
C CYS A 124 -52.51 6.83 10.42
N ILE A 125 -52.11 7.71 9.49
CA ILE A 125 -52.84 8.95 9.18
C ILE A 125 -54.03 8.67 8.26
N SER A 126 -53.93 7.70 7.36
CA SER A 126 -55.02 7.35 6.43
C SER A 126 -56.19 6.61 7.09
N ASP A 127 -55.97 5.96 8.24
CA ASP A 127 -57.00 5.22 9.00
C ASP A 127 -57.77 6.10 10.02
N THR A 128 -57.53 7.42 10.07
CA THR A 128 -58.24 8.38 10.95
C THR A 128 -59.19 9.27 10.16
#